data_AF-A0A413QXI2-F1
#
_entry.id   AF-A0A413QXI2-F1
#
_cell.length_a   1.000
_cell.length_b   1.000
_cell.length_c   1.000
_cell.angle_alpha   90.00
_cell.angle_beta   90.00
_cell.angle_gamma   90.00
#
_symmetry.space_group_name_H-M   'P 1'
#
loop_
_entity.id
_entity.type
_entity.pdbx_description
1 polymer ?
#
loop_
_entity_poly.entity_id
_entity_poly.type
_entity_poly.pdbx_seq_one_letter_code
_entity_poly.pdbx_strand_id
1 'polypeptide(L)'
;MSVVIVGGNDCMVCQYKNICKKFDYKAKVFTQVPSDFKSKIGSPDLVVLFTSTVSHRMVHCAVKEAQRKNVEVVRSHTSSSSALRSILQARAERCAL
;
A
#
# COMPACT_ATOMS: atom_id res chain seq x y z
N MET A 1 10.86 2.96 -7.57
CA MET A 1 9.91 3.67 -6.69
C MET A 1 9.62 2.82 -5.44
N SER A 2 8.77 3.28 -4.52
CA SER A 2 8.42 2.62 -3.27
C SER A 2 6.93 2.68 -2.98
N VAL A 3 6.38 1.59 -2.44
CA VAL A 3 4.96 1.45 -2.12
C VAL A 3 4.78 0.91 -0.72
N VAL A 4 3.81 1.45 0.00
CA VAL A 4 3.34 0.90 1.28
C VAL A 4 1.94 0.33 1.06
N ILE A 5 1.78 -0.96 1.36
CA ILE A 5 0.48 -1.64 1.38
C ILE A 5 0.02 -1.76 2.83
N VAL A 6 -1.23 -1.39 3.10
CA VAL A 6 -1.85 -1.43 4.42
C VAL A 6 -3.14 -2.25 4.34
N GLY A 7 -3.26 -3.26 5.20
CA GLY A 7 -4.27 -4.32 5.10
C GLY A 7 -3.81 -5.47 4.20
N GLY A 8 -4.76 -6.33 3.85
CA GLY A 8 -4.57 -7.54 3.07
C GLY A 8 -4.42 -8.79 3.93
N ASN A 9 -4.37 -9.94 3.26
CA ASN A 9 -4.15 -11.24 3.91
C ASN A 9 -2.66 -11.43 4.28
N ASP A 10 -2.37 -11.81 5.53
CA ASP A 10 -1.04 -12.15 6.05
C ASP A 10 -0.31 -13.19 5.18
N CYS A 11 -1.02 -14.22 4.71
CA CYS A 11 -0.46 -15.28 3.87
C CYS A 11 -0.03 -14.77 2.48
N MET A 12 -0.53 -13.61 2.04
CA MET A 12 -0.24 -13.03 0.72
C MET A 12 0.86 -11.98 0.74
N VAL A 13 1.48 -11.69 1.90
CA VAL A 13 2.54 -10.65 2.01
C VAL A 13 3.67 -10.86 0.99
N CYS A 14 4.15 -12.09 0.84
CA CYS A 14 5.18 -12.42 -0.16
C CYS A 14 4.68 -12.18 -1.59
N GLN A 15 3.44 -12.54 -1.87
CA GLN A 15 2.83 -12.36 -3.19
C GLN A 15 2.66 -10.87 -3.54
N TYR A 16 2.21 -10.04 -2.59
CA TYR A 16 2.12 -8.60 -2.80
C TYR A 16 3.47 -7.99 -3.11
N LYS A 17 4.51 -8.33 -2.32
CA LYS A 17 5.88 -7.87 -2.57
C LYS A 17 6.38 -8.30 -3.96
N ASN A 18 6.12 -9.54 -4.35
CA ASN A 18 6.50 -10.06 -5.67
C ASN A 18 5.78 -9.33 -6.80
N ILE A 19 4.49 -9.01 -6.63
CA ILE A 19 3.74 -8.21 -7.60
C ILE A 19 4.37 -6.82 -7.72
N CYS A 20 4.59 -6.10 -6.62
CA CYS A 20 5.20 -4.78 -6.63
C CYS A 20 6.60 -4.78 -7.28
N LYS A 21 7.40 -5.83 -7.03
CA LYS A 21 8.73 -5.98 -7.64
C LYS A 21 8.68 -6.05 -9.17
N LYS A 22 7.62 -6.64 -9.76
CA LYS A 22 7.42 -6.68 -11.22
C LYS A 22 7.15 -5.31 -11.85
N PHE A 23 6.83 -4.30 -11.04
CA PHE A 23 6.65 -2.91 -11.44
C PHE A 23 7.78 -2.01 -10.90
N ASP A 24 8.93 -2.59 -10.51
CA ASP A 24 10.08 -1.86 -9.96
C ASP A 24 9.78 -1.01 -8.69
N TYR A 25 8.82 -1.48 -7.89
CA TYR A 25 8.52 -0.93 -6.57
C TYR A 25 9.17 -1.73 -5.44
N LYS A 26 9.87 -1.03 -4.55
CA LYS A 26 10.23 -1.55 -3.22
C LYS A 26 8.99 -1.49 -2.31
N ALA A 27 8.50 -2.65 -1.86
CA ALA A 27 7.25 -2.74 -1.10
C ALA A 27 7.46 -2.98 0.40
N LYS A 28 6.75 -2.19 1.23
CA LYS A 28 6.47 -2.51 2.63
C LYS A 28 5.00 -2.91 2.74
N VAL A 29 4.71 -3.97 3.50
CA VAL A 29 3.34 -4.49 3.66
C VAL A 29 3.03 -4.58 5.15
N PHE A 30 1.92 -3.98 5.55
CA PHE A 30 1.41 -3.98 6.92
C PHE A 30 -0.01 -4.53 6.93
N THR A 31 -0.13 -5.82 7.20
CA THR A 31 -1.40 -6.54 7.38
C THR A 31 -1.90 -6.46 8.82
N GLN A 32 -1.02 -6.14 9.76
CA GLN A 32 -1.31 -5.91 11.18
C GLN A 32 -0.74 -4.56 11.65
N VAL A 33 -1.18 -4.03 12.80
CA VAL A 33 -0.67 -2.77 13.38
C VAL A 33 0.65 -3.04 14.11
N PRO A 34 1.81 -2.54 13.65
CA PRO A 34 3.03 -2.56 14.47
C PRO A 34 3.05 -1.40 15.49
N SER A 35 3.81 -1.56 16.57
CA SER A 35 3.97 -0.57 17.65
C SER A 35 4.33 0.83 17.13
N ASP A 36 5.24 0.90 16.15
CA ASP A 36 5.73 2.15 15.56
C ASP A 36 5.20 2.36 14.13
N PHE A 37 3.92 2.06 13.89
CA PHE A 37 3.35 2.09 12.54
C PHE A 37 3.59 3.40 11.79
N LYS A 38 3.39 4.53 12.46
CA LYS A 38 3.61 5.87 11.91
C LYS A 38 5.03 6.07 11.37
N SER A 39 6.06 5.68 12.10
CA SER A 39 7.45 5.85 11.65
C SER A 39 7.79 4.85 10.55
N LYS A 40 7.26 3.62 10.64
CA LYS A 40 7.52 2.53 9.69
C LYS A 40 6.93 2.77 8.31
N ILE A 41 5.84 3.53 8.19
CA ILE A 41 5.29 3.98 6.89
C ILE A 41 6.39 4.68 6.07
N GLY A 42 7.18 5.55 6.70
CA GLY A 42 8.22 6.32 5.98
C GLY A 42 7.60 7.28 4.96
N SER A 43 8.32 7.59 3.88
CA SER A 43 7.87 8.53 2.84
C SER A 43 7.80 7.81 1.48
N PRO A 44 6.78 6.98 1.24
CA PRO A 44 6.66 6.23 -0.01
C PRO A 44 6.09 7.09 -1.15
N ASP A 45 6.19 6.59 -2.39
CA ASP A 45 5.60 7.23 -3.57
C ASP A 45 4.10 6.92 -3.73
N LEU A 46 3.63 5.88 -3.05
CA LEU A 46 2.26 5.39 -3.08
C LEU A 46 1.91 4.65 -1.79
N VAL A 47 0.70 4.89 -1.27
CA VAL A 47 0.06 4.06 -0.25
C VAL A 47 -1.16 3.36 -0.84
N VAL A 48 -1.20 2.03 -0.74
CA VAL A 48 -2.37 1.22 -1.09
C VAL A 48 -3.08 0.76 0.18
N LEU A 49 -4.34 1.09 0.33
CA LEU A 49 -5.19 0.69 1.46
C LEU A 49 -6.20 -0.36 1.02
N PHE A 50 -6.08 -1.59 1.56
CA PHE A 50 -7.08 -2.65 1.39
C PHE A 50 -8.16 -2.56 2.46
N THR A 51 -9.23 -1.80 2.17
CA THR A 51 -10.18 -1.28 3.16
C THR A 51 -11.06 -2.33 3.84
N SER A 52 -11.30 -3.50 3.24
CA SER A 52 -12.08 -4.59 3.86
C SER A 52 -11.33 -5.36 4.94
N THR A 53 -10.00 -5.25 4.97
CA THR A 53 -9.13 -6.12 5.78
C THR A 53 -8.29 -5.34 6.80
N VAL A 54 -8.57 -4.06 6.97
CA VAL A 54 -7.72 -3.13 7.73
C VAL A 54 -8.53 -2.48 8.84
N SER A 55 -7.94 -2.38 10.04
CA SER A 55 -8.62 -1.72 11.16
C SER A 55 -8.73 -0.21 10.95
N HIS A 56 -9.74 0.42 11.55
CA HIS A 56 -9.91 1.89 11.51
C HIS A 56 -8.65 2.62 11.99
N ARG A 57 -7.96 2.08 12.99
CA ARG A 57 -6.69 2.65 13.50
C ARG A 57 -5.60 2.66 12.43
N MET A 58 -5.45 1.59 11.66
CA MET A 58 -4.48 1.53 10.56
C MET A 58 -4.85 2.49 9.44
N VAL A 59 -6.13 2.54 9.04
CA VAL A 59 -6.59 3.49 8.01
C VAL A 59 -6.30 4.92 8.44
N HIS A 60 -6.71 5.28 9.66
CA HIS A 60 -6.52 6.63 10.18
C HIS A 60 -5.03 7.02 10.20
N CYS A 61 -4.17 6.15 10.72
CA CYS A 61 -2.73 6.42 10.78
C CYS A 61 -2.10 6.54 9.39
N ALA A 62 -2.41 5.60 8.47
CA ALA A 62 -1.87 5.61 7.11
C ALA A 62 -2.30 6.85 6.31
N VAL A 63 -3.59 7.20 6.37
CA VAL A 63 -4.13 8.38 5.68
C VAL A 63 -3.52 9.66 6.23
N LYS A 64 -3.45 9.81 7.57
CA LYS A 64 -2.89 11.00 8.20
C LYS A 64 -1.42 11.21 7.85
N GLU A 65 -0.62 10.14 7.84
CA GLU A 65 0.79 10.24 7.46
C GLU A 65 0.99 10.48 5.96
N ALA A 66 0.16 9.89 5.11
CA ALA A 66 0.19 10.16 3.68
C ALA A 66 -0.15 11.62 3.37
N GLN A 67 -1.21 12.16 4.00
CA GLN A 67 -1.58 13.58 3.87
C GLN A 67 -0.47 14.52 4.32
N ARG A 68 0.13 14.26 5.49
CA ARG A 68 1.24 15.07 6.03
C ARG A 68 2.43 15.13 5.07
N LYS A 69 2.64 14.09 4.27
CA LYS A 69 3.78 13.94 3.37
C LYS A 69 3.42 14.16 1.89
N ASN A 70 2.19 14.56 1.59
CA ASN A 70 1.67 14.70 0.23
C ASN A 70 1.87 13.43 -0.63
N VAL A 71 1.59 12.27 -0.04
CA VAL A 71 1.70 10.98 -0.70
C VAL A 71 0.35 10.55 -1.25
N GLU A 72 0.34 10.03 -2.48
CA GLU A 72 -0.86 9.47 -3.10
C GLU A 72 -1.38 8.26 -2.33
N VAL A 73 -2.69 8.24 -2.09
CA VAL A 73 -3.40 7.13 -1.43
C VAL A 73 -4.42 6.54 -2.39
N VAL A 74 -4.26 5.26 -2.71
CA VAL A 74 -5.26 4.49 -3.46
C VAL A 74 -5.95 3.51 -2.53
N ARG A 75 -7.28 3.51 -2.54
CA ARG A 75 -8.12 2.62 -1.74
C ARG A 75 -8.68 1.52 -2.62
N SER A 76 -8.67 0.29 -2.12
CA SER A 76 -9.33 -0.85 -2.76
C SER A 76 -10.10 -1.65 -1.71
N HIS A 77 -11.35 -1.99 -2.03
CA HIS A 77 -12.16 -2.83 -1.17
C HIS A 77 -11.68 -4.29 -1.17
N THR A 78 -11.02 -4.76 -2.22
CA THR A 78 -10.46 -6.12 -2.31
C THR A 78 -8.95 -6.10 -2.16
N SER A 79 -8.40 -7.10 -1.46
CA SER A 79 -6.97 -7.35 -1.29
C SER A 79 -6.40 -8.36 -2.28
N SER A 80 -7.15 -8.72 -3.33
CA SER A 80 -6.69 -9.71 -4.30
C SER A 80 -5.44 -9.27 -5.07
N SER A 81 -4.72 -10.26 -5.61
CA SER A 81 -3.58 -10.00 -6.50
C SER A 81 -3.96 -9.20 -7.74
N SER A 82 -5.13 -9.47 -8.32
CA SER A 82 -5.62 -8.76 -9.49
C SER A 82 -5.88 -7.29 -9.16
N ALA A 83 -6.50 -7.00 -8.01
CA ALA A 83 -6.72 -5.62 -7.57
C ALA A 83 -5.41 -4.85 -7.40
N LEU A 84 -4.39 -5.45 -6.77
CA LEU A 84 -3.08 -4.82 -6.64
C LEU A 84 -2.43 -4.55 -8.00
N ARG A 85 -2.50 -5.51 -8.94
CA ARG A 85 -1.96 -5.33 -10.30
C ARG A 85 -2.63 -4.17 -11.02
N SER A 86 -3.96 -4.10 -11.00
CA SER A 86 -4.71 -3.01 -11.65
C SER A 86 -4.33 -1.64 -11.08
N ILE A 87 -4.14 -1.52 -9.76
CA ILE A 87 -3.70 -0.27 -9.12
C ILE A 87 -2.31 0.14 -9.61
N LEU A 88 -1.36 -0.79 -9.61
CA LEU A 88 0.03 -0.51 -10.01
C LEU A 88 0.13 -0.20 -11.51
N GLN A 89 -0.63 -0.91 -12.35
CA GLN A 89 -0.68 -0.66 -13.78
C GLN A 89 -1.23 0.73 -14.09
N ALA A 90 -2.38 1.09 -13.50
CA ALA A 90 -2.96 2.42 -13.67
C ALA A 90 -2.01 3.54 -13.18
N ARG A 91 -1.23 3.28 -12.13
CA ARG A 91 -0.20 4.22 -11.66
C ARG A 91 0.97 4.33 -12.64
N ALA A 92 1.46 3.21 -13.16
CA ALA A 92 2.56 3.19 -14.12
C ALA A 92 2.19 3.96 -15.40
N GLU A 93 0.97 3.76 -15.91
CA GLU A 93 0.43 4.48 -17.07
C GLU A 93 0.36 6.00 -16.81
N ARG A 94 0.00 6.44 -15.60
CA ARG A 94 -0.01 7.87 -15.22
C ARG A 94 1.39 8.48 -15.11
N CYS A 95 2.40 7.69 -14.74
CA CYS A 95 3.77 8.17 -14.54
C CYS A 95 4.65 8.05 -15.79
N ALA A 96 4.19 7.32 -16.82
CA ALA A 96 4.87 7.21 -18.11
C ALA A 96 4.52 8.37 -19.07
N LEU A 97 3.65 9.29 -18.64
CA LEU A 97 3.31 10.57 -19.27
C LEU A 97 4.08 11.70 -18.57
#